data_AF-A0A9D7NS82-F1
#
_entry.id   AF-A0A9D7NS82-F1
#
_cell.length_a   1.000
_cell.length_b   1.000
_cell.length_c   1.000
_cell.angle_alpha   90.00
_cell.angle_beta   90.00
_cell.angle_gamma   90.00
#
_symmetry.space_group_name_H-M   'P 1'
#
loop_
_entity.id
_entity.type
_entity.pdbx_description
1 polymer ?
#
loop_
_entity_poly.entity_id
_entity_poly.type
_entity_poly.pdbx_seq_one_letter_code
_entity_poly.pdbx_strand_id
1 'polypeptide(L)'
;MARPRLEFDWNLVESLAMLETTEAFIAERLIVQDGDEVNHLTIQAKIKLMQNRIKERFDCSFVQFRQQKLEHRRVQLRQWQWKAAEKGQVAMLIWLGKQYLDQNEKQATTVQVGEDSRLVINMGNPVFDAIPRHEKPTE
;
A
#
# COMPACT_ATOMS: atom_id res chain seq x y z
N MET A 1 -32.75 -10.42 -24.70
CA MET A 1 -32.93 -10.43 -23.22
C MET A 1 -31.61 -10.03 -22.58
N ALA A 2 -31.61 -9.07 -21.65
CA ALA A 2 -30.39 -8.66 -20.95
C ALA A 2 -29.95 -9.77 -19.99
N ARG A 3 -28.67 -10.14 -20.01
CA ARG A 3 -28.08 -11.10 -19.07
C ARG A 3 -28.33 -10.59 -17.63
N PRO A 4 -28.87 -11.41 -16.72
CA PRO A 4 -29.03 -11.02 -15.32
C PRO A 4 -27.72 -10.46 -14.78
N ARG A 5 -27.78 -9.31 -14.10
CA ARG A 5 -26.58 -8.67 -13.55
C ARG A 5 -26.06 -9.54 -12.41
N LEU A 6 -24.94 -10.22 -12.66
CA LEU A 6 -24.18 -10.89 -11.59
C LEU A 6 -23.81 -9.83 -10.55
N GLU A 7 -24.25 -10.02 -9.32
CA GLU A 7 -23.96 -9.14 -8.20
C GLU A 7 -22.65 -9.59 -7.54
N PHE A 8 -21.73 -8.65 -7.30
CA PHE A 8 -20.46 -8.94 -6.65
C PHE A 8 -20.56 -8.75 -5.15
N ASP A 9 -19.84 -9.61 -4.41
CA ASP A 9 -19.50 -9.32 -3.03
C ASP A 9 -18.49 -8.16 -2.97
N TRP A 10 -19.03 -6.95 -2.89
CA TRP A 10 -18.23 -5.73 -2.84
C TRP A 10 -17.38 -5.63 -1.58
N ASN A 11 -17.82 -6.22 -0.46
CA ASN A 11 -17.04 -6.23 0.78
C ASN A 11 -15.77 -7.06 0.60
N LEU A 12 -15.89 -8.21 -0.06
CA LEU A 12 -14.73 -9.01 -0.44
C LEU A 12 -13.79 -8.24 -1.39
N VAL A 13 -14.32 -7.63 -2.44
CA VAL A 13 -13.50 -6.87 -3.41
C VAL A 13 -12.74 -5.73 -2.72
N GLU A 14 -13.42 -4.97 -1.87
CA GLU A 14 -12.80 -3.86 -1.16
C GLU A 14 -11.74 -4.34 -0.15
N SER A 15 -12.06 -5.36 0.64
CA SER A 15 -11.10 -5.93 1.61
C SER A 15 -9.84 -6.47 0.93
N LEU A 16 -9.98 -7.18 -0.19
CA LEU A 16 -8.83 -7.68 -0.95
C LEU A 16 -8.03 -6.55 -1.61
N ALA A 17 -8.70 -5.52 -2.15
CA ALA A 17 -8.04 -4.34 -2.71
C ALA A 17 -7.24 -3.57 -1.64
N MET A 18 -7.67 -3.56 -0.38
CA MET A 18 -6.91 -3.02 0.74
C MET A 18 -5.61 -3.80 0.99
N LEU A 19 -5.58 -5.12 0.76
CA LEU A 19 -4.43 -5.98 1.07
C LEU A 19 -3.30 -5.95 0.03
N GLU A 20 -3.21 -4.88 -0.77
CA GLU A 20 -2.21 -4.72 -1.84
C GLU A 20 -2.25 -5.83 -2.91
N THR A 21 -3.35 -6.58 -3.00
CA THR A 21 -3.49 -7.69 -3.96
C THR A 21 -3.63 -7.22 -5.41
N THR A 22 -3.47 -8.17 -6.34
CA THR A 22 -3.63 -7.97 -7.78
C THR A 22 -5.08 -8.20 -8.22
N GLU A 23 -5.48 -7.61 -9.34
CA GLU A 23 -6.82 -7.85 -9.92
C GLU A 23 -7.05 -9.31 -10.31
N ALA A 24 -6.00 -10.03 -10.71
CA ALA A 24 -6.08 -11.45 -11.02
C ALA A 24 -6.43 -12.28 -9.78
N PHE A 25 -5.83 -11.97 -8.64
CA PHE A 25 -6.12 -12.65 -7.38
C PHE A 25 -7.56 -12.38 -6.91
N ILE A 26 -8.02 -11.12 -7.02
CA ILE A 26 -9.42 -10.77 -6.69
C ILE A 26 -10.38 -11.53 -7.60
N ALA A 27 -10.10 -11.56 -8.90
CA ALA A 27 -10.92 -12.26 -9.89
C ALA A 27 -10.98 -13.77 -9.62
N GLU A 28 -9.83 -14.41 -9.35
CA GLU A 28 -9.76 -15.82 -8.94
C GLU A 28 -10.63 -16.08 -7.71
N ARG A 29 -10.54 -15.23 -6.68
CA ARG A 29 -11.31 -15.43 -5.45
C ARG A 29 -12.82 -15.33 -5.69
N LEU A 30 -13.25 -14.41 -6.54
CA LEU A 30 -14.65 -14.28 -6.94
C LEU A 30 -15.13 -15.52 -7.73
N ILE A 31 -14.31 -16.05 -8.64
CA ILE A 31 -14.63 -17.27 -9.40
C ILE A 31 -14.83 -18.47 -8.46
N VAL A 32 -13.93 -18.64 -7.48
CA VAL A 32 -14.04 -19.70 -6.48
C VAL A 32 -15.29 -19.55 -5.61
N GLN A 33 -15.67 -18.32 -5.24
CA GLN A 33 -16.90 -18.05 -4.48
C GLN A 33 -18.16 -18.37 -5.28
N ASP A 34 -18.13 -18.12 -6.59
CA ASP A 34 -19.22 -18.45 -7.51
C ASP A 34 -19.33 -19.97 -7.76
N GLY A 35 -18.34 -20.77 -7.35
CA GLY A 35 -18.28 -22.22 -7.59
C GLY A 35 -17.85 -22.58 -9.02
N ASP A 36 -17.32 -21.62 -9.76
CA ASP A 36 -16.87 -21.78 -11.14
C ASP A 36 -15.42 -22.31 -11.21
N GLU A 37 -15.05 -22.90 -12.34
CA GLU A 37 -13.69 -23.36 -12.59
C GLU A 37 -12.71 -22.19 -12.81
N VAL A 38 -11.59 -22.23 -12.11
CA VAL A 38 -10.51 -21.26 -12.24
C VAL A 38 -9.60 -21.66 -13.41
N ASN A 39 -9.61 -20.86 -14.47
CA ASN A 39 -8.67 -20.98 -15.57
C ASN A 39 -8.34 -19.59 -16.15
N HIS A 40 -7.37 -19.52 -17.06
CA HIS A 40 -6.88 -18.24 -17.56
C HIS A 40 -7.96 -17.40 -18.26
N LEU A 41 -8.92 -18.04 -18.94
CA LEU A 41 -10.02 -17.34 -19.63
C LEU A 41 -11.05 -16.81 -18.64
N THR A 42 -11.42 -17.61 -17.63
CA THR A 42 -12.39 -17.18 -16.61
C THR A 42 -11.83 -16.03 -15.78
N ILE A 43 -10.54 -16.07 -15.42
CA ILE A 43 -9.85 -14.97 -14.76
C ILE A 43 -9.89 -13.69 -15.60
N GLN A 44 -9.47 -13.74 -16.87
CA GLN A 44 -9.47 -12.56 -17.74
C GLN A 44 -10.87 -11.97 -17.92
N ALA A 45 -11.88 -12.82 -18.13
CA ALA A 45 -13.27 -12.39 -18.25
C ALA A 45 -13.77 -11.73 -16.96
N LYS A 46 -13.43 -12.28 -15.79
CA LYS A 46 -13.84 -11.76 -14.49
C LYS A 46 -13.13 -10.44 -14.15
N ILE A 47 -11.83 -10.29 -14.47
CA ILE A 47 -11.10 -9.01 -14.36
C ILE A 47 -11.81 -7.93 -15.18
N LYS A 48 -12.09 -8.19 -16.46
CA LYS A 48 -12.75 -7.21 -17.34
C LYS A 48 -14.13 -6.82 -16.82
N LEU A 49 -14.91 -7.81 -16.35
CA LEU A 49 -16.21 -7.55 -15.74
C LEU A 49 -16.05 -6.68 -14.48
N MET A 50 -15.15 -7.03 -13.57
CA MET A 50 -14.87 -6.29 -12.35
C MET A 50 -14.47 -4.84 -12.63
N GLN A 51 -13.53 -4.61 -13.55
CA GLN A 51 -13.09 -3.26 -13.94
C GLN A 51 -14.24 -2.41 -14.48
N ASN A 52 -15.09 -2.98 -15.34
CA ASN A 52 -16.27 -2.29 -15.84
C ASN A 52 -17.25 -1.93 -14.72
N ARG A 53 -17.48 -2.85 -13.77
CA ARG A 53 -18.37 -2.57 -12.63
C ARG A 53 -17.81 -1.53 -11.68
N ILE A 54 -16.49 -1.52 -11.46
CA ILE A 54 -15.83 -0.48 -10.66
C ILE A 54 -16.01 0.88 -11.33
N LYS A 55 -15.84 0.95 -12.65
CA LYS A 55 -16.09 2.18 -13.41
C LYS A 55 -17.54 2.63 -13.32
N GLU A 56 -18.50 1.72 -13.46
CA GLU A 56 -19.94 2.03 -13.32
C GLU A 56 -20.32 2.50 -11.91
N ARG A 57 -19.75 1.90 -10.87
CA ARG A 57 -20.15 2.14 -9.47
C ARG A 57 -19.40 3.30 -8.81
N PHE A 58 -18.12 3.45 -9.11
CA PHE A 58 -17.20 4.37 -8.41
C PHE A 58 -16.59 5.43 -9.33
N ASP A 59 -16.97 5.44 -10.61
CA ASP A 59 -16.49 6.41 -11.62
C ASP A 59 -14.96 6.53 -11.67
N CYS A 60 -14.27 5.39 -11.54
CA CYS A 60 -12.81 5.35 -11.54
C CYS A 60 -12.26 4.07 -12.16
N SER A 61 -10.98 4.09 -12.53
CA SER A 61 -10.26 2.88 -12.96
C SER A 61 -9.92 1.98 -11.77
N PHE A 62 -9.65 0.70 -12.01
CA PHE A 62 -9.21 -0.23 -10.95
C PHE A 62 -7.96 0.27 -10.22
N VAL A 63 -7.01 0.90 -10.93
CA VAL A 63 -5.79 1.45 -10.32
C VAL A 63 -6.13 2.55 -9.31
N GLN A 64 -7.01 3.48 -9.69
CA GLN A 64 -7.47 4.55 -8.80
C GLN A 64 -8.28 3.99 -7.62
N PHE A 65 -9.19 3.05 -7.88
CA PHE A 65 -9.96 2.36 -6.85
C PHE A 65 -9.03 1.68 -5.84
N ARG A 66 -8.05 0.91 -6.31
CA ARG A 66 -7.06 0.24 -5.44
C ARG A 66 -6.28 1.26 -4.62
N GLN A 67 -5.80 2.35 -5.23
CA GLN A 67 -5.08 3.39 -4.50
C GLN A 67 -5.92 3.98 -3.37
N GLN A 68 -7.19 4.29 -3.62
CA GLN A 68 -8.10 4.81 -2.58
C GLN A 68 -8.25 3.82 -1.41
N LYS A 69 -8.40 2.52 -1.70
CA LYS A 69 -8.50 1.48 -0.67
C LYS A 69 -7.19 1.31 0.11
N LEU A 70 -6.02 1.47 -0.53
CA LEU A 70 -4.73 1.46 0.16
C LEU A 70 -4.55 2.63 1.13
N GLU A 71 -4.94 3.84 0.74
CA GLU A 71 -4.89 4.99 1.66
C GLU A 71 -5.78 4.76 2.88
N HIS A 72 -6.96 4.18 2.67
CA HIS A 72 -7.84 3.79 3.76
C HIS A 72 -7.19 2.74 4.68
N ARG A 73 -6.54 1.70 4.13
CA ARG A 73 -5.80 0.72 4.92
C ARG A 73 -4.69 1.36 5.75
N ARG A 74 -3.95 2.33 5.21
CA ARG A 74 -2.88 3.02 5.95
C ARG A 74 -3.44 3.75 7.17
N VAL A 75 -4.61 4.38 7.04
CA VAL A 75 -5.31 5.00 8.18
C VAL A 75 -5.70 3.94 9.22
N GLN A 76 -6.30 2.83 8.79
CA GLN A 76 -6.68 1.73 9.70
C GLN A 76 -5.47 1.13 10.41
N LEU A 77 -4.36 0.93 9.69
CA LEU A 77 -3.12 0.43 10.27
C LEU A 77 -2.63 1.36 11.38
N ARG A 78 -2.64 2.68 11.15
CA ARG A 78 -2.31 3.65 12.21
C ARG A 78 -3.24 3.53 13.41
N GLN A 79 -4.55 3.38 13.19
CA GLN A 79 -5.50 3.18 14.29
C GLN A 79 -5.20 1.90 15.08
N TRP A 80 -4.84 0.80 14.40
CA TRP A 80 -4.45 -0.44 15.07
C TRP A 80 -3.15 -0.30 15.85
N GLN A 81 -2.18 0.44 15.30
CA GLN A 81 -0.94 0.77 16.00
C GLN A 81 -1.24 1.55 17.28
N TRP A 82 -2.08 2.59 17.24
CA TRP A 82 -2.52 3.32 18.44
C TRP A 82 -3.19 2.41 19.47
N LYS A 83 -4.15 1.59 19.06
CA LYS A 83 -4.82 0.61 19.95
C LYS A 83 -3.85 -0.38 20.58
N ALA A 84 -2.80 -0.78 19.86
CA ALA A 84 -1.81 -1.69 20.40
C ALA A 84 -0.90 -1.00 21.43
N ALA A 85 -0.54 0.27 21.20
CA ALA A 85 0.16 1.09 22.17
C ALA A 85 -0.65 1.33 23.45
N GLU A 86 -1.96 1.64 23.32
CA GLU A 86 -2.89 1.79 24.46
C GLU A 86 -2.95 0.54 25.34
N LYS A 87 -2.82 -0.65 24.73
CA LYS A 87 -2.76 -1.94 25.43
C LYS A 87 -1.40 -2.23 26.09
N GLY A 88 -0.45 -1.30 26.02
CA GLY A 88 0.87 -1.44 26.62
C GLY A 88 1.90 -2.16 25.74
N GLN A 89 1.69 -2.26 24.42
CA GLN A 89 2.71 -2.82 23.53
C GLN A 89 3.93 -1.89 23.48
N VAL A 90 4.98 -2.24 24.23
CA VAL A 90 6.19 -1.41 24.43
C VAL A 90 6.85 -0.99 23.12
N ALA A 91 6.99 -1.91 22.16
CA ALA A 91 7.58 -1.59 20.86
C ALA A 91 6.80 -0.49 20.12
N MET A 92 5.46 -0.48 20.23
CA MET A 92 4.63 0.52 19.58
C MET A 92 4.68 1.86 20.30
N LEU A 93 4.74 1.85 21.64
CA LEU A 93 4.96 3.07 22.43
C LEU A 93 6.30 3.74 22.08
N ILE A 94 7.38 2.95 21.97
CA ILE A 94 8.68 3.44 21.52
C ILE A 94 8.56 4.00 20.10
N TRP A 95 7.98 3.26 19.17
CA TRP A 95 7.85 3.71 17.78
C TRP A 95 7.06 5.03 17.67
N LEU A 96 5.90 5.14 18.33
CA LEU A 96 5.11 6.37 18.36
C LEU A 96 5.86 7.52 19.05
N GLY A 97 6.60 7.24 20.11
CA GLY A 97 7.47 8.24 20.76
C GLY A 97 8.54 8.78 19.81
N LYS A 98 9.16 7.92 18.99
CA LYS A 98 10.09 8.35 17.94
C LYS A 98 9.40 9.20 16.87
N GLN A 99 8.21 8.82 16.43
CA GLN A 99 7.50 9.50 15.33
C GLN A 99 6.83 10.82 15.72
N TYR A 100 6.30 10.93 16.93
CA TYR A 100 5.46 12.06 17.36
C TYR A 100 6.05 12.91 18.49
N LEU A 101 7.06 12.41 19.20
CA LEU A 101 7.68 13.10 20.33
C LEU A 101 9.16 13.43 20.08
N ASP A 102 9.63 13.34 18.84
CA ASP A 102 11.01 13.60 18.41
C ASP A 102 12.07 12.84 19.25
N GLN A 103 11.71 11.66 19.77
CA GLN A 103 12.62 10.83 20.53
C GLN A 103 13.64 10.20 19.58
N ASN A 104 14.81 10.81 19.47
CA ASN A 104 15.91 10.29 18.66
C ASN A 104 16.90 9.51 19.53
N GLU A 105 17.31 8.33 19.05
CA GLU A 105 18.46 7.64 19.61
C GLU A 105 19.73 8.39 19.19
N LYS A 106 20.45 8.95 20.17
CA LYS A 106 21.78 9.52 19.92
C LYS A 106 22.77 8.37 19.76
N GLN A 107 23.15 8.05 18.53
CA GLN A 107 24.28 7.16 18.29
C GLN A 107 25.58 7.95 18.51
N ALA A 108 26.28 7.68 19.60
CA ALA A 108 27.64 8.17 19.78
C ALA A 108 28.59 7.30 18.94
N THR A 109 28.86 7.72 17.70
CA THR A 109 29.88 7.09 16.87
C THR A 109 31.26 7.59 17.31
N THR A 110 31.92 6.85 18.20
CA THR A 110 33.34 7.08 18.47
C THR A 110 34.15 6.52 17.31
N VAL A 111 34.59 7.38 16.40
CA VAL A 111 35.54 7.01 15.35
C VAL A 111 36.94 6.97 15.97
N GLN A 112 37.45 5.77 16.23
CA GLN A 112 38.87 5.58 16.56
C GLN A 112 39.66 5.66 15.26
N VAL A 113 40.37 6.77 15.02
CA VAL A 113 41.28 6.89 13.88
C VAL A 113 42.56 6.15 14.24
N GLY A 114 42.72 4.92 13.74
CA GLY A 114 44.01 4.22 13.77
C GLY A 114 44.97 4.81 12.75
N GLU A 115 46.26 4.91 13.07
CA GLU A 115 47.31 5.54 12.24
C GLU A 115 47.48 4.91 10.84
N ASP A 116 46.84 3.76 10.55
CA ASP A 116 46.91 3.05 9.27
C ASP A 116 45.54 2.93 8.54
N SER A 117 44.67 3.93 8.71
CA SER A 117 43.33 3.90 8.10
C SER A 117 43.36 4.37 6.63
N ARG A 118 43.38 3.43 5.67
CA ARG A 118 43.09 3.77 4.25
C ARG A 118 41.62 4.17 4.11
N LEU A 119 41.38 5.40 3.65
CA LEU A 119 40.06 5.90 3.26
C LEU A 119 39.52 5.06 2.09
N VAL A 120 38.53 4.20 2.36
CA VAL A 120 37.70 3.58 1.33
C VAL A 120 36.45 4.44 1.20
N ILE A 121 36.41 5.31 0.19
CA ILE A 121 35.22 6.09 -0.14
C ILE A 121 34.25 5.13 -0.85
N ASN A 122 33.23 4.68 -0.12
CA ASN A 122 32.13 3.96 -0.74
C ASN A 122 31.29 5.00 -1.50
N MET A 123 31.49 5.11 -2.81
CA MET A 123 30.64 5.93 -3.68
C MET A 123 29.25 5.29 -3.71
N GLY A 124 28.42 5.65 -2.73
CA GLY A 124 27.03 5.22 -2.65
C GLY A 124 26.32 5.51 -3.97
N ASN A 125 25.51 4.54 -4.42
CA ASN A 125 24.61 4.68 -5.56
C ASN A 125 23.92 6.06 -5.51
N PRO A 126 23.89 6.82 -6.60
CA PRO A 126 23.24 8.13 -6.60
C PRO A 126 21.77 7.93 -6.26
N VAL A 127 21.35 8.53 -5.15
CA VAL A 127 19.94 8.78 -4.86
C VAL A 127 19.49 9.77 -5.93
N PHE A 128 18.71 9.30 -6.91
CA PHE A 128 17.97 10.19 -7.79
C PHE A 128 16.90 10.90 -6.96
N ASP A 129 17.24 12.07 -6.41
CA ASP A 129 16.24 13.02 -5.95
C ASP A 129 15.56 13.61 -7.20
N ALA A 130 14.50 12.93 -7.63
CA ALA A 130 13.68 13.37 -8.73
C ALA A 130 12.65 14.42 -8.23
N ILE A 131 12.80 15.60 -8.83
CA ILE A 131 11.79 16.63 -9.18
C ILE A 131 11.71 17.85 -8.23
N PRO A 132 12.23 19.02 -8.65
CA PRO A 132 11.87 20.29 -8.03
C PRO A 132 10.40 20.63 -8.29
N ARG A 133 9.67 21.00 -7.23
CA ARG A 133 8.37 21.65 -7.36
C ARG A 133 8.59 23.00 -8.04
N HIS A 134 8.10 23.16 -9.27
CA HIS A 134 7.90 24.48 -9.84
C HIS A 134 6.76 25.16 -9.07
N GLU A 135 7.11 26.04 -8.15
CA GLU A 135 6.23 27.13 -7.75
C GLU A 135 6.01 28.04 -8.98
N LYS A 136 4.74 28.26 -9.33
CA LYS A 136 4.32 29.44 -10.10
C LYS A 136 3.77 30.46 -9.09
N PRO A 137 3.52 31.73 -9.46
CA PRO A 137 4.37 32.74 -10.11
C PRO A 137 4.34 34.09 -9.34
N THR A 138 5.27 34.99 -9.62
CA THR A 138 5.20 36.45 -9.37
C THR A 138 6.20 37.07 -10.35
N GLU A 139 5.90 37.98 -11.27
CA GLU A 139 4.80 38.93 -11.48
C GLU A 139 4.29 38.89 -12.94
#